data_AF-A0A1T4RT49-F1
#
_entry.id   AF-A0A1T4RT49-F1
#
_cell.length_a   1.000
_cell.length_b   1.000
_cell.length_c   1.000
_cell.angle_alpha   90.00
_cell.angle_beta   90.00
_cell.angle_gamma   90.00
#
_symmetry.space_group_name_H-M   'P 1'
#
loop_
_entity.id
_entity.type
_entity.pdbx_description
1 polymer ?
#
loop_
_entity_poly.entity_id
_entity_poly.type
_entity_poly.pdbx_seq_one_letter_code
_entity_poly.pdbx_strand_id
1 'polypeptide(L)'
;MPLPIDRAEGKRLFKKYRSQRDGIRNCPEMASVCLICESIDVVVKPNAEGMLYCRNCGFAFYRYSCPGCGKTVDGRDPGNPSCSVCGLRICSCGTCGCPQPDKETHL
;
A
#
# COMPACT_ATOMS: atom_id res chain seq x y z
N MET A 1 18.65 3.43 -4.83
CA MET A 1 17.79 4.60 -5.14
C MET A 1 17.65 5.40 -3.85
N PRO A 2 17.87 6.72 -3.89
CA PRO A 2 17.82 7.56 -2.69
C PRO A 2 16.44 7.45 -2.04
N LEU A 3 16.42 7.45 -0.71
CA LEU A 3 15.18 7.48 0.07
C LEU A 3 14.42 8.75 -0.33
N PRO A 4 13.15 8.66 -0.81
CA PRO A 4 12.40 9.80 -1.34
C PRO A 4 12.19 10.97 -0.38
N ILE A 5 12.56 10.80 0.90
CA ILE A 5 12.36 11.74 1.99
C ILE A 5 13.51 11.62 3.01
N ASP A 6 13.78 12.70 3.71
CA ASP A 6 14.68 12.68 4.86
C ASP A 6 13.98 12.17 6.13
N ARG A 7 14.74 12.06 7.22
CA ARG A 7 14.22 11.60 8.52
C ARG A 7 13.21 12.56 9.14
N ALA A 8 13.37 13.86 8.94
CA ALA A 8 12.46 14.86 9.52
C ALA A 8 11.08 14.77 8.87
N GLU A 9 11.06 14.62 7.55
CA GLU A 9 9.85 14.40 6.77
C GLU A 9 9.21 13.06 7.08
N GLY A 10 10.01 11.98 7.18
CA GLY A 10 9.53 10.67 7.62
C GLY A 10 8.82 10.72 8.98
N LYS A 11 9.41 11.45 9.95
CA LYS A 11 8.81 11.66 11.26
C LYS A 11 7.50 12.45 11.20
N ARG A 12 7.44 13.50 10.37
CA ARG A 12 6.21 14.29 10.16
C ARG A 12 5.09 13.43 9.60
N LEU A 13 5.38 12.66 8.57
CA LEU A 13 4.44 11.73 7.93
C LEU A 13 3.99 10.61 8.88
N PHE A 14 4.92 10.02 9.62
CA PHE A 14 4.61 9.02 10.64
C PHE A 14 3.62 9.59 11.67
N LYS A 15 3.90 10.75 12.26
CA LYS A 15 3.01 11.39 13.24
C LYS A 15 1.61 11.65 12.69
N LYS A 16 1.52 12.16 11.45
CA LYS A 16 0.24 12.43 10.78
C LYS A 16 -0.57 11.14 10.57
N TYR A 17 0.05 10.13 9.95
CA TYR A 17 -0.67 8.95 9.46
C TYR A 17 -0.76 7.80 10.47
N ARG A 18 -0.01 7.84 11.58
CA ARG A 18 -0.05 6.81 12.62
C ARG A 18 -1.38 6.79 13.38
N SER A 19 -1.97 7.96 13.59
CA SER A 19 -3.28 8.14 14.23
C SER A 19 -4.43 8.19 13.22
N GLN A 20 -4.21 8.76 12.03
CA GLN A 20 -5.22 8.89 10.98
C GLN A 20 -4.70 8.35 9.65
N ARG A 21 -5.09 7.12 9.31
CA ARG A 21 -4.56 6.40 8.15
C ARG A 21 -5.24 6.77 6.82
N ASP A 22 -6.28 7.59 6.87
CA ASP A 22 -7.04 7.97 5.69
C ASP A 22 -6.20 8.79 4.71
N GLY A 23 -6.21 8.40 3.45
CA GLY A 23 -5.55 9.13 2.37
C GLY A 23 -4.06 8.86 2.24
N ILE A 24 -3.50 7.86 2.94
CA ILE A 24 -2.13 7.37 2.71
C ILE A 24 -1.89 7.04 1.23
N ARG A 25 -2.90 6.51 0.54
CA ARG A 25 -2.82 6.16 -0.89
C ARG A 25 -2.52 7.37 -1.79
N ASN A 26 -2.86 8.58 -1.34
CA ASN A 26 -2.66 9.83 -2.10
C ASN A 26 -1.31 10.52 -1.78
N CYS A 27 -0.48 9.95 -0.89
CA CYS A 27 0.81 10.50 -0.50
C CYS A 27 1.94 9.56 -0.97
N PRO A 28 2.60 9.84 -2.11
CA PRO A 28 3.68 9.01 -2.66
C PRO A 28 4.79 8.67 -1.65
N GLU A 29 5.16 9.64 -0.82
CA GLU A 29 6.24 9.59 0.17
C GLU A 29 6.01 8.51 1.23
N MET A 30 4.74 8.18 1.53
CA MET A 30 4.38 7.11 2.46
C MET A 30 4.89 5.74 2.02
N ALA A 31 5.32 5.55 0.76
CA ALA A 31 6.04 4.36 0.33
C ALA A 31 7.31 4.10 1.17
N SER A 32 7.89 5.15 1.74
CA SER A 32 9.17 5.09 2.46
C SER A 32 9.00 4.96 3.97
N VAL A 33 7.81 5.18 4.53
CA VAL A 33 7.61 5.32 5.98
C VAL A 33 6.99 4.07 6.60
N CYS A 34 7.59 3.53 7.65
CA CYS A 34 7.00 2.46 8.45
C CYS A 34 6.08 3.03 9.54
N LEU A 35 4.78 2.73 9.46
CA LEU A 35 3.80 3.12 10.50
C LEU A 35 3.86 2.28 11.79
N ILE A 36 4.81 1.35 11.92
CA ILE A 36 5.02 0.59 13.16
C ILE A 36 6.16 1.17 13.98
N CYS A 37 7.30 1.46 13.35
CA CYS A 37 8.53 1.84 14.05
C CYS A 37 9.13 3.18 13.62
N GLU A 38 8.40 4.01 12.86
CA GLU A 38 8.84 5.34 12.36
C GLU A 38 10.01 5.31 11.36
N SER A 39 10.68 4.17 11.17
CA SER A 39 11.78 4.03 10.22
C SER A 39 11.38 4.40 8.78
N ILE A 40 12.30 5.08 8.09
CA ILE A 40 12.20 5.35 6.65
C ILE A 40 12.88 4.27 5.79
N ASP A 41 13.35 3.19 6.41
CA ASP A 41 14.04 2.10 5.72
C ASP A 41 13.05 1.04 5.23
N VAL A 42 12.26 1.43 4.24
CA VAL A 42 11.26 0.58 3.59
C VAL A 42 11.71 0.25 2.17
N VAL A 43 11.64 -1.03 1.82
CA VAL A 43 12.07 -1.53 0.51
C VAL A 43 11.05 -2.51 -0.04
N VAL A 44 11.16 -2.84 -1.34
CA VAL A 44 10.33 -3.86 -1.99
C VAL A 44 10.62 -5.21 -1.34
N LYS A 45 9.56 -5.96 -1.01
CA LYS A 45 9.68 -7.29 -0.43
C LYS A 45 10.06 -8.29 -1.54
N PRO A 46 11.17 -9.04 -1.39
CA PRO A 46 11.52 -10.07 -2.37
C PRO A 46 10.42 -11.11 -2.49
N ASN A 47 10.16 -11.58 -3.71
CA ASN A 47 9.19 -12.64 -4.02
C ASN A 47 7.74 -12.34 -3.57
N ALA A 48 7.39 -11.08 -3.34
CA ALA A 48 6.04 -10.66 -2.98
C ALA A 48 5.68 -9.40 -3.77
N GLU A 49 5.09 -9.60 -4.94
CA GLU A 49 4.72 -8.50 -5.83
C GLU A 49 3.76 -7.51 -5.15
N GLY A 50 4.03 -6.22 -5.36
CA GLY A 50 3.24 -5.15 -4.78
C GLY A 50 3.32 -5.03 -3.26
N MET A 51 4.27 -5.72 -2.61
CA MET A 51 4.53 -5.57 -1.18
C MET A 51 5.82 -4.80 -0.92
N LEU A 52 5.76 -3.93 0.09
CA LEU A 52 6.90 -3.30 0.71
C LEU A 52 7.10 -3.87 2.11
N TYR A 53 8.32 -3.83 2.62
CA TYR A 53 8.60 -4.17 4.01
C TYR A 53 9.62 -3.21 4.62
N CYS A 54 9.47 -2.99 5.92
CA CYS A 54 10.43 -2.24 6.71
C CYS A 54 11.60 -3.14 7.09
N ARG A 55 12.82 -2.76 6.73
CA ARG A 55 14.05 -3.49 7.10
C ARG A 55 14.34 -3.42 8.60
N ASN A 56 13.83 -2.41 9.29
CA ASN A 56 14.06 -2.22 10.73
C ASN A 56 13.21 -3.15 11.61
N CYS A 57 11.91 -3.30 11.33
CA CYS A 57 11.01 -4.10 12.18
C CYS A 57 10.35 -5.29 11.47
N GLY A 58 10.64 -5.51 10.18
CA GLY A 58 10.07 -6.61 9.39
C GLY A 58 8.60 -6.43 8.98
N PHE A 59 7.93 -5.35 9.40
CA PHE A 59 6.54 -5.10 9.03
C PHE A 59 6.38 -4.96 7.52
N ALA A 60 5.53 -5.80 6.93
CA ALA A 60 5.22 -5.81 5.50
C ALA A 60 3.81 -5.30 5.23
N PHE A 61 3.64 -4.60 4.11
CA PHE A 61 2.35 -4.04 3.69
C PHE A 61 2.26 -3.96 2.17
N TYR A 62 1.03 -3.97 1.65
CA TYR A 62 0.79 -3.80 0.21
C TYR A 62 0.88 -2.34 -0.18
N ARG A 63 1.64 -2.04 -1.24
CA ARG A 63 1.61 -0.77 -1.94
C ARG A 63 1.97 -0.96 -3.40
N TYR A 64 1.04 -0.67 -4.30
CA TYR A 64 1.20 -0.91 -5.74
C TYR A 64 0.26 -0.02 -6.56
N SER A 65 0.52 0.11 -7.85
CA SER A 65 -0.37 0.82 -8.77
C SER A 65 -1.52 -0.10 -9.21
N CYS A 66 -2.75 0.39 -9.10
CA CYS A 66 -3.94 -0.36 -9.52
C CYS A 66 -3.84 -0.68 -11.02
N PRO A 67 -4.01 -1.95 -11.43
CA PRO A 67 -3.95 -2.33 -12.85
C PRO A 67 -5.10 -1.74 -13.69
N GLY A 68 -6.25 -1.43 -13.07
CA GLY A 68 -7.41 -0.90 -13.77
C GLY A 68 -7.37 0.62 -14.01
N CYS A 69 -6.87 1.41 -13.05
CA CYS A 69 -6.93 2.88 -13.13
C CYS A 69 -5.59 3.59 -12.84
N GLY A 70 -4.52 2.86 -12.59
CA GLY A 70 -3.19 3.41 -12.30
C GLY A 70 -3.04 4.07 -10.92
N LYS A 71 -4.13 4.30 -10.17
CA LYS A 71 -4.06 4.90 -8.83
C LYS A 71 -3.32 4.01 -7.84
N THR A 72 -2.58 4.63 -6.94
CA THR A 72 -1.91 3.94 -5.84
C THR A 72 -2.92 3.25 -4.94
N VAL A 73 -2.63 2.00 -4.63
CA VAL A 73 -3.28 1.19 -3.60
C VAL A 73 -2.31 1.07 -2.45
N ASP A 74 -2.75 1.36 -1.23
CA ASP A 74 -1.95 1.17 -0.02
C ASP A 74 -2.75 0.43 1.05
N GLY A 75 -2.32 -0.76 1.43
CA GLY A 75 -3.06 -1.61 2.36
C GLY A 75 -3.09 -1.11 3.80
N ARG A 76 -2.41 -0.01 4.11
CA ARG A 76 -2.51 0.68 5.40
C ARG A 76 -3.64 1.72 5.40
N ASP A 77 -4.09 2.16 4.23
CA ASP A 77 -5.20 3.09 4.07
C ASP A 77 -6.54 2.34 4.21
N PRO A 78 -7.45 2.78 5.11
CA PRO A 78 -8.79 2.18 5.24
C PRO A 78 -9.62 2.23 3.95
N GLY A 79 -9.34 3.20 3.07
CA GLY A 79 -9.97 3.29 1.74
C GLY A 79 -9.50 2.23 0.75
N ASN A 80 -8.55 1.36 1.11
CA ASN A 80 -8.14 0.19 0.35
C ASN A 80 -8.35 -1.10 1.16
N PRO A 81 -9.60 -1.55 1.33
CA PRO A 81 -9.90 -2.77 2.10
C PRO A 81 -9.31 -4.02 1.41
N SER A 82 -9.18 -5.12 2.15
CA SER A 82 -8.74 -6.41 1.59
C SER A 82 -9.86 -7.11 0.80
N CYS A 83 -9.56 -7.64 -0.40
CA CYS A 83 -10.43 -8.60 -1.11
C CYS A 83 -10.44 -9.90 -0.29
N SER A 84 -11.62 -10.38 0.09
CA SER A 84 -11.79 -11.66 0.80
C SER A 84 -11.41 -12.88 -0.04
N VAL A 85 -11.35 -12.73 -1.37
CA VAL A 85 -11.07 -13.83 -2.32
C VAL A 85 -9.57 -13.98 -2.57
N CYS A 86 -8.87 -12.93 -3.03
CA CYS A 86 -7.44 -13.03 -3.38
C CYS A 86 -6.49 -12.47 -2.31
N GLY A 87 -7.00 -11.85 -1.24
CA GLY A 87 -6.17 -11.24 -0.19
C GLY A 87 -5.45 -9.93 -0.56
N LEU A 88 -5.49 -9.51 -1.84
CA LEU A 88 -4.98 -8.21 -2.27
C LEU A 88 -5.90 -7.07 -1.83
N ARG A 89 -5.46 -5.82 -2.05
CA ARG A 89 -6.19 -4.62 -1.64
C ARG A 89 -7.08 -4.08 -2.76
N ILE A 90 -8.34 -3.78 -2.46
CA ILE A 90 -9.30 -3.23 -3.41
C ILE A 90 -8.97 -1.75 -3.64
N CYS A 91 -8.79 -1.36 -4.90
CA CYS A 91 -8.58 0.04 -5.26
C CYS A 91 -9.88 0.84 -5.05
N SER A 92 -9.76 2.16 -4.91
CA SER A 92 -10.93 3.06 -4.84
C SER A 92 -11.79 3.06 -6.10
N CYS A 93 -11.30 2.55 -7.24
CA CYS A 93 -12.10 2.31 -8.44
C CYS A 93 -12.89 1.00 -8.42
N GLY A 94 -12.80 0.20 -7.35
CA GLY A 94 -13.44 -1.11 -7.23
C GLY A 94 -12.65 -2.27 -7.86
N THR A 95 -11.58 -2.00 -8.60
CA THR A 95 -10.71 -3.04 -9.16
C THR A 95 -9.84 -3.67 -8.08
N CYS A 96 -9.80 -4.99 -8.05
CA CYS A 96 -8.84 -5.80 -7.31
C CYS A 96 -8.30 -6.89 -8.24
N GLY A 97 -7.17 -7.52 -7.89
CA GLY A 97 -6.61 -8.64 -8.66
C GLY A 97 -7.36 -9.96 -8.50
N CYS A 98 -8.61 -9.92 -8.03
CA CYS A 98 -9.50 -11.08 -8.03
C CYS A 98 -9.83 -11.36 -9.51
N PRO A 99 -9.68 -12.60 -10.03
CA PRO A 99 -10.15 -12.92 -11.37
C PRO A 99 -11.62 -12.54 -11.41
N GLN A 100 -11.99 -11.61 -12.31
CA GLN A 100 -13.40 -11.33 -12.52
C GLN A 100 -14.00 -12.67 -12.93
N PRO A 101 -15.05 -13.18 -12.26
CA PRO A 101 -15.82 -14.25 -12.86
C PRO A 101 -16.26 -13.71 -14.20
N ASP A 102 -15.74 -14.35 -15.24
CA ASP A 102 -16.10 -14.18 -16.63
C ASP A 102 -17.61 -13.93 -16.67
N LYS A 103 -18.00 -12.71 -17.03
CA LYS A 103 -19.40 -12.44 -17.37
C LYS A 103 -19.67 -13.08 -18.72
N GLU A 104 -19.78 -14.40 -18.73
CA GLU A 104 -20.27 -15.26 -19.81
C GLU A 104 -20.29 -16.66 -19.19
N THR A 105 -21.41 -17.36 -18.99
CA THR A 105 -22.60 -17.49 -19.83
C THR A 105 -23.64 -18.26 -19.00
N HIS A 106 -24.92 -17.92 -19.11
CA HIS A 106 -26.07 -18.82 -19.29
C HIS A 106 -27.34 -17.98 -19.09
N LEU A 107 -27.94 -17.47 -20.17
CA LEU A 107 -29.02 -18.10 -20.95
C LEU A 107 -30.26 -18.40 -20.11
#